data_AF-A0A9D8T8H5-F1
#
_entry.id   AF-A0A9D8T8H5-F1
#
_cell.length_a   1.000
_cell.length_b   1.000
_cell.length_c   1.000
_cell.angle_alpha   90.00
_cell.angle_beta   90.00
_cell.angle_gamma   90.00
#
_symmetry.space_group_name_H-M   'P 1'
#
loop_
_entity.id
_entity.type
_entity.pdbx_description
1 polymer ?
#
loop_
_entity_poly.entity_id
_entity_poly.type
_entity_poly.pdbx_seq_one_letter_code
_entity_poly.pdbx_strand_id
1 'polypeptide(L)'
;DGTAITNIFVMGTMKLVDDGKAPVLVSTIPAQGSNAASANGKIVLNFDEKVKVAEGVMASLGNVQLKPVVSGKSVMFEYKSLVYNTQYTFTLPANAVSDLTDNKITEAISLTFTTKTKPVVTKSLFDFVVPDDGSFEEAIAAASKRSDNSKRFYIFVKDGDYLLAGDEGATVEGSDGKTYKKPTTSINTPNISIIGESREATILRNEAVAEIEGLHKCQTIDFGANVKNAYMQDINLRNGMPYLAGRAAALQDRGDKNIFKNVTLFGGQDTYLSNNDKGRYYFEGGTLEGYTDYLCGKGDVYYNAVDLIIRRSGSVITAPSQARKYGYVFVDCTIKAEKPEYDTGYSLGRPWGQGTPRAIFINTKMIAQASAAGWSEMSGGYPARFAEYNSTTEAGTAIDLSGRKTTFADTHTNNPVLSAVEAAEYTLANVMGGDDDWDPTAYTEQASAPVNVVINNNIITWDNNDYVLCWAICKNGKVIDFTIEPSYTITDVDAVYSVRAANEMGGLGEATIAANPDALTTVLDAQEVVESSIYTLSGVKVSAMNKGVYLIRTIYANGVVEVKKVQVK
;
A
#
# COMPACT_ATOMS: atom_id res chain seq x y z
N ASP A 1 -58.54 27.34 34.92
CA ASP A 1 -57.42 28.30 34.96
C ASP A 1 -56.21 27.63 35.62
N GLY A 2 -55.60 26.66 34.92
CA GLY A 2 -54.45 25.91 35.43
C GLY A 2 -53.18 26.32 34.71
N THR A 3 -52.37 27.15 35.35
CA THR A 3 -51.02 27.46 34.86
C THR A 3 -50.07 26.37 35.32
N ALA A 4 -49.50 25.60 34.40
CA ALA A 4 -48.41 24.67 34.69
C ALA A 4 -47.07 25.37 34.44
N ILE A 5 -46.16 25.31 35.41
CA ILE A 5 -44.76 25.67 35.22
C ILE A 5 -44.04 24.41 34.73
N THR A 6 -43.57 24.42 33.48
CA THR A 6 -42.65 23.42 32.95
C THR A 6 -41.33 24.10 32.64
N ASN A 7 -40.20 23.40 32.85
CA ASN A 7 -38.82 23.89 32.71
C ASN A 7 -38.28 24.73 33.89
N ILE A 8 -38.21 24.12 35.08
CA ILE A 8 -37.30 24.58 36.14
C ILE A 8 -35.92 24.02 35.83
N PHE A 9 -34.97 24.89 35.49
CA PHE A 9 -33.55 24.53 35.41
C PHE A 9 -32.87 24.92 36.72
N VAL A 10 -32.43 23.93 37.49
CA VAL A 10 -31.54 24.16 38.63
C VAL A 10 -30.12 24.24 38.07
N MET A 11 -29.63 25.47 37.84
CA MET A 11 -28.25 25.72 37.43
C MET A 11 -27.37 25.71 38.68
N GLY A 12 -26.90 24.51 39.06
CA GLY A 12 -25.88 24.36 40.09
C GLY A 12 -24.49 24.54 39.48
N THR A 13 -23.67 25.43 40.02
CA THR A 13 -22.25 25.45 39.72
C THR A 13 -21.64 24.19 40.35
N MET A 14 -21.00 23.33 39.55
CA MET A 14 -20.32 22.15 40.08
C MET A 14 -19.21 22.63 41.02
N LYS A 15 -19.40 22.48 42.33
CA LYS A 15 -18.36 22.74 43.31
C LYS A 15 -17.47 21.51 43.37
N LEU A 16 -16.30 21.61 42.72
CA LEU A 16 -15.23 20.64 42.91
C LEU A 16 -14.78 20.74 44.38
N VAL A 17 -14.80 19.59 45.07
CA VAL A 17 -14.31 19.48 46.45
C VAL A 17 -12.95 18.84 46.35
N ASP A 18 -11.92 19.61 46.74
CA ASP A 18 -10.56 19.11 46.87
C ASP A 18 -10.47 18.21 48.11
N ASP A 19 -10.19 16.94 47.89
CA ASP A 19 -10.01 15.95 48.95
C ASP A 19 -8.54 15.77 49.37
N GLY A 20 -7.63 16.53 48.75
CA GLY A 20 -6.19 16.52 48.96
C GLY A 20 -5.48 15.25 48.48
N LYS A 21 -6.12 14.43 47.64
CA LYS A 21 -5.58 13.15 47.16
C LYS A 21 -5.43 13.15 45.65
N ALA A 22 -4.32 12.59 45.18
CA ALA A 22 -4.12 12.35 43.77
C ALA A 22 -4.98 11.17 43.29
N PRO A 23 -5.42 11.16 42.01
CA PRO A 23 -6.18 10.06 41.46
C PRO A 23 -5.35 8.78 41.48
N VAL A 24 -6.00 7.65 41.79
CA VAL A 24 -5.37 6.34 41.88
C VAL A 24 -5.61 5.57 40.59
N LEU A 25 -4.54 5.02 40.00
CA LEU A 25 -4.64 4.14 38.85
C LEU A 25 -5.27 2.80 39.26
N VAL A 26 -6.45 2.49 38.72
CA VAL A 26 -7.25 1.30 39.06
C VAL A 26 -6.93 0.13 38.12
N SER A 27 -6.78 0.40 36.82
CA SER A 27 -6.49 -0.64 35.84
C SER A 27 -5.84 -0.09 34.58
N THR A 28 -5.19 -0.98 33.85
CA THR A 28 -4.61 -0.70 32.53
C THR A 28 -5.10 -1.70 31.49
N ILE A 29 -5.23 -1.24 30.25
CA ILE A 29 -5.42 -2.10 29.07
C ILE A 29 -4.34 -1.69 28.06
N PRO A 30 -3.41 -2.56 27.64
CA PRO A 30 -3.19 -3.91 28.14
C PRO A 30 -2.89 -3.93 29.65
N ALA A 31 -3.20 -5.03 30.32
CA ALA A 31 -2.80 -5.23 31.71
C ALA A 31 -1.28 -5.37 31.82
N GLN A 32 -0.71 -5.06 32.99
CA GLN A 32 0.71 -5.24 33.26
C GLN A 32 1.15 -6.69 32.98
N GLY A 33 2.15 -6.86 32.12
CA GLY A 33 2.67 -8.15 31.69
C GLY A 33 1.81 -8.91 30.67
N SER A 34 0.74 -8.30 30.13
CA SER A 34 -0.12 -8.94 29.12
C SER A 34 0.67 -9.39 27.90
N ASN A 35 0.34 -10.54 27.31
CA ASN A 35 0.87 -11.05 26.05
C ASN A 35 -0.17 -11.10 24.92
N ALA A 36 -1.34 -10.49 25.14
CA ALA A 36 -2.47 -10.51 24.22
C ALA A 36 -2.65 -9.17 23.47
N ALA A 37 -1.73 -8.21 23.64
CA ALA A 37 -1.83 -6.93 22.98
C ALA A 37 -1.72 -7.12 21.46
N SER A 38 -2.63 -6.55 20.68
CA SER A 38 -2.47 -6.54 19.22
C SER A 38 -1.28 -5.66 18.82
N ALA A 39 -0.74 -5.84 17.62
CA ALA A 39 0.28 -4.94 17.06
C ALA A 39 -0.22 -3.48 16.91
N ASN A 40 -1.55 -3.33 16.82
CA ASN A 40 -2.28 -2.09 16.84
C ASN A 40 -3.26 -2.09 18.00
N GLY A 41 -3.36 -0.99 18.74
CA GLY A 41 -4.27 -0.91 19.86
C GLY A 41 -4.16 0.41 20.61
N LYS A 42 -4.60 0.39 21.86
CA LYS A 42 -4.53 1.54 22.75
C LYS A 42 -4.12 1.12 24.15
N ILE A 43 -3.39 2.00 24.82
CA ILE A 43 -3.12 1.96 26.24
C ILE A 43 -4.22 2.78 26.91
N VAL A 44 -5.01 2.16 27.75
CA VAL A 44 -6.08 2.81 28.52
C VAL A 44 -5.66 2.76 29.99
N LEU A 45 -5.52 3.93 30.60
CA LEU A 45 -5.31 4.09 32.03
C LEU A 45 -6.65 4.50 32.65
N ASN A 46 -7.18 3.68 33.56
CA ASN A 46 -8.43 3.98 34.25
C ASN A 46 -8.16 4.36 35.70
N PHE A 47 -8.73 5.48 36.14
CA PHE A 47 -8.57 6.02 37.47
C PHE A 47 -9.86 5.88 38.30
N ASP A 48 -9.74 5.98 39.61
CA ASP A 48 -10.86 5.92 40.55
C ASP A 48 -11.77 7.17 40.49
N GLU A 49 -11.24 8.28 39.97
CA GLU A 49 -11.96 9.54 39.77
C GLU A 49 -11.71 10.20 38.40
N LYS A 50 -12.35 11.34 38.15
CA LYS A 50 -12.20 12.07 36.88
C LYS A 50 -10.84 12.77 36.86
N VAL A 51 -10.17 12.71 35.72
CA VAL A 51 -8.80 13.22 35.58
C VAL A 51 -8.68 14.23 34.45
N LYS A 52 -7.60 15.01 34.50
CA LYS A 52 -7.08 15.83 33.41
C LYS A 52 -5.61 15.52 33.18
N VAL A 53 -5.13 15.80 31.96
CA VAL A 53 -3.72 15.64 31.58
C VAL A 53 -3.15 17.02 31.31
N ALA A 54 -1.93 17.28 31.80
CA ALA A 54 -1.26 18.56 31.59
C ALA A 54 -1.00 18.82 30.09
N GLU A 55 -1.10 20.09 29.69
CA GLU A 55 -0.94 20.49 28.30
C GLU A 55 0.46 20.15 27.77
N GLY A 56 0.53 19.61 26.55
CA GLY A 56 1.78 19.26 25.89
C GLY A 56 2.45 17.97 26.38
N VAL A 57 1.88 17.25 27.34
CA VAL A 57 2.43 15.95 27.79
C VAL A 57 2.27 14.88 26.70
N MET A 58 3.36 14.16 26.47
CA MET A 58 3.42 12.96 25.64
C MET A 58 3.86 11.77 26.50
N ALA A 59 3.32 10.59 26.22
CA ALA A 59 3.84 9.34 26.76
C ALA A 59 4.80 8.68 25.77
N SER A 60 5.68 7.79 26.24
CA SER A 60 6.52 6.97 25.37
C SER A 60 6.07 5.52 25.36
N LEU A 61 6.31 4.84 24.22
CA LEU A 61 6.19 3.40 24.05
C LEU A 61 7.39 2.93 23.23
N GLY A 62 8.44 2.47 23.90
CA GLY A 62 9.76 2.34 23.26
C GLY A 62 10.23 3.70 22.72
N ASN A 63 10.47 3.81 21.41
CA ASN A 63 10.90 5.04 20.75
C ASN A 63 9.73 5.91 20.24
N VAL A 64 8.49 5.46 20.40
CA VAL A 64 7.30 6.15 19.87
C VAL A 64 6.74 7.10 20.93
N GLN A 65 6.35 8.31 20.53
CA GLN A 65 5.65 9.29 21.38
C GLN A 65 4.15 9.23 21.12
N LEU A 66 3.35 9.12 22.18
CA LEU A 66 1.90 8.93 22.12
C LEU A 66 1.17 10.12 22.74
N LYS A 67 0.17 10.66 22.02
CA LYS A 67 -0.70 11.75 22.49
C LYS A 67 -1.80 11.20 23.41
N PRO A 68 -2.08 11.84 24.56
CA PRO A 68 -3.17 11.45 25.43
C PRO A 68 -4.54 11.92 24.89
N VAL A 69 -5.56 11.07 25.06
CA VAL A 69 -6.98 11.43 24.91
C VAL A 69 -7.70 11.17 26.23
N VAL A 70 -8.21 12.23 26.85
CA VAL A 70 -8.90 12.15 28.15
C VAL A 70 -10.40 11.97 27.95
N SER A 71 -10.99 11.00 28.64
CA SER A 71 -12.44 10.77 28.67
C SER A 71 -12.88 10.38 30.08
N GLY A 72 -13.38 11.37 30.84
CA GLY A 72 -13.87 11.16 32.20
C GLY A 72 -12.78 10.66 33.15
N LYS A 73 -12.83 9.37 33.51
CA LYS A 73 -11.87 8.71 34.41
C LYS A 73 -10.74 7.98 33.67
N SER A 74 -10.68 8.10 32.35
CA SER A 74 -9.75 7.35 31.53
C SER A 74 -8.84 8.26 30.73
N VAL A 75 -7.59 7.86 30.57
CA VAL A 75 -6.63 8.47 29.64
C VAL A 75 -6.20 7.39 28.65
N MET A 76 -6.34 7.67 27.35
CA MET A 76 -6.07 6.72 26.26
C MET A 76 -4.88 7.18 25.43
N PHE A 77 -4.04 6.23 25.00
CA PHE A 77 -2.90 6.43 24.11
C PHE A 77 -2.92 5.38 23.01
N GLU A 78 -3.15 5.77 21.77
CA GLU A 78 -3.20 4.84 20.63
C GLU A 78 -1.78 4.47 20.17
N TYR A 79 -1.52 3.20 19.88
CA TYR A 79 -0.26 2.70 19.31
C TYR A 79 -0.54 1.80 18.11
N LYS A 80 0.37 1.77 17.12
CA LYS A 80 0.24 0.95 15.90
C LYS A 80 1.59 0.40 15.45
N SER A 81 1.55 -0.62 14.60
CA SER A 81 2.69 -1.23 13.92
C SER A 81 3.78 -1.74 14.88
N LEU A 82 3.38 -2.22 16.06
CA LEU A 82 4.30 -2.93 16.93
C LEU A 82 4.66 -4.29 16.32
N VAL A 83 5.92 -4.69 16.46
CA VAL A 83 6.41 -6.01 16.03
C VAL A 83 5.67 -7.08 16.84
N TYR A 84 5.18 -8.13 16.18
CA TYR A 84 4.54 -9.27 16.86
C TYR A 84 5.51 -10.00 17.79
N ASN A 85 4.99 -10.65 18.83
CA ASN A 85 5.77 -11.38 19.83
C ASN A 85 6.93 -10.57 20.45
N THR A 86 6.73 -9.26 20.62
CA THR A 86 7.75 -8.33 21.11
C THR A 86 7.26 -7.60 22.35
N GLN A 87 8.12 -7.47 23.35
CA GLN A 87 7.81 -6.75 24.58
C GLN A 87 8.03 -5.25 24.40
N TYR A 88 7.08 -4.46 24.89
CA TYR A 88 7.10 -3.01 24.90
C TYR A 88 6.88 -2.48 26.31
N THR A 89 7.53 -1.35 26.61
CA THR A 89 7.33 -0.59 27.85
C THR A 89 6.79 0.79 27.50
N PHE A 90 5.61 1.07 28.05
CA PHE A 90 4.98 2.37 28.07
C PHE A 90 5.40 3.17 29.29
N THR A 91 5.61 4.48 29.12
CA THR A 91 5.91 5.41 30.21
C THR A 91 5.15 6.73 30.01
N LEU A 92 4.34 7.10 30.98
CA LEU A 92 3.77 8.44 31.11
C LEU A 92 4.55 9.20 32.20
N PRO A 93 5.10 10.40 31.92
CA PRO A 93 5.92 11.13 32.89
C PRO A 93 5.18 11.46 34.19
N ALA A 94 5.96 11.62 35.26
CA ALA A 94 5.48 12.17 36.53
C ALA A 94 4.78 13.52 36.34
N ASN A 95 3.80 13.83 37.20
CA ASN A 95 3.02 15.07 37.19
C ASN A 95 2.15 15.28 35.93
N ALA A 96 2.00 14.25 35.09
CA ALA A 96 1.21 14.30 33.86
C ALA A 96 -0.30 14.32 34.12
N VAL A 97 -0.75 13.58 35.12
CA VAL A 97 -2.18 13.36 35.41
C VAL A 97 -2.50 13.96 36.77
N SER A 98 -3.62 14.69 36.84
CA SER A 98 -4.23 15.15 38.08
C SER A 98 -5.74 14.93 38.06
N ASP A 99 -6.34 14.99 39.24
CA ASP A 99 -7.79 15.17 39.37
C ASP A 99 -8.21 16.56 38.81
N LEU A 100 -9.50 16.88 38.93
CA LEU A 100 -9.99 18.18 38.49
C LEU A 100 -9.57 19.34 39.41
N THR A 101 -9.06 19.05 40.61
CA THR A 101 -8.61 19.99 41.67
C THR A 101 -7.09 20.18 41.77
N ASP A 102 -6.32 19.63 40.82
CA ASP A 102 -4.87 19.75 40.71
C ASP A 102 -4.03 18.93 41.69
N ASN A 103 -4.61 17.89 42.32
CA ASN A 103 -3.83 16.87 43.02
C ASN A 103 -3.17 15.95 41.98
N LYS A 104 -1.83 16.00 41.89
CA LYS A 104 -1.05 15.33 40.84
C LYS A 104 -0.54 13.97 41.27
N ILE A 105 -0.51 13.03 40.31
CA ILE A 105 0.30 11.83 40.45
C ILE A 105 1.77 12.23 40.28
N THR A 106 2.54 12.14 41.37
CA THR A 106 3.95 12.60 41.42
C THR A 106 4.93 11.61 40.82
N GLU A 107 4.51 10.36 40.61
CA GLU A 107 5.32 9.30 40.02
C GLU A 107 4.98 9.08 38.55
N ALA A 108 5.94 8.58 37.78
CA ALA A 108 5.68 8.15 36.41
C ALA A 108 4.83 6.87 36.41
N ILE A 109 3.91 6.76 35.45
CA ILE A 109 3.15 5.52 35.23
C ILE A 109 3.89 4.71 34.18
N SER A 110 4.29 3.48 34.53
CA SER A 110 4.95 2.57 33.60
C SER A 110 4.17 1.26 33.48
N LEU A 111 4.04 0.77 32.24
CA LEU A 111 3.33 -0.45 31.88
C LEU A 111 4.17 -1.25 30.90
N THR A 112 4.36 -2.55 31.14
CA THR A 112 4.99 -3.47 30.18
C THR A 112 3.96 -4.43 29.61
N PHE A 113 3.99 -4.67 28.31
CA PHE A 113 3.17 -5.71 27.65
C PHE A 113 3.92 -6.30 26.46
N THR A 114 3.50 -7.48 26.01
CA THR A 114 4.01 -8.16 24.82
C THR A 114 2.91 -8.21 23.79
N THR A 115 3.25 -7.87 22.54
CA THR A 115 2.33 -8.10 21.43
C THR A 115 2.08 -9.59 21.24
N LYS A 116 0.88 -9.95 20.79
CA LYS A 116 0.49 -11.32 20.50
C LYS A 116 1.45 -11.96 19.50
N THR A 117 1.51 -13.28 19.49
CA THR A 117 2.04 -14.02 18.35
C THR A 117 1.17 -13.72 17.12
N LYS A 118 1.79 -13.49 15.96
CA LYS A 118 1.03 -13.32 14.71
C LYS A 118 0.13 -14.55 14.53
N PRO A 119 -1.15 -14.41 14.16
CA PRO A 119 -2.01 -15.56 13.95
C PRO A 119 -1.45 -16.45 12.84
N VAL A 120 -1.54 -17.78 13.03
CA VAL A 120 -1.24 -18.74 11.98
C VAL A 120 -2.20 -18.52 10.82
N VAL A 121 -1.67 -18.40 9.61
CA VAL A 121 -2.45 -18.30 8.39
C VAL A 121 -2.99 -19.70 8.06
N THR A 122 -4.31 -19.81 7.93
CA THR A 122 -4.93 -21.06 7.50
C THR A 122 -4.54 -21.30 6.04
N LYS A 123 -3.86 -22.42 5.78
CA LYS A 123 -3.40 -22.77 4.44
C LYS A 123 -4.56 -22.91 3.47
N SER A 124 -4.41 -22.38 2.26
CA SER A 124 -5.37 -22.54 1.17
C SER A 124 -4.67 -22.37 -0.17
N LEU A 125 -5.14 -23.10 -1.18
CA LEU A 125 -4.79 -22.82 -2.57
C LEU A 125 -5.61 -21.62 -3.08
N PHE A 126 -5.26 -21.14 -4.27
CA PHE A 126 -6.10 -20.22 -5.02
C PHE A 126 -7.41 -20.92 -5.42
N ASP A 127 -8.52 -20.18 -5.37
CA ASP A 127 -9.84 -20.71 -5.75
C ASP A 127 -10.03 -20.74 -7.27
N PHE A 128 -9.28 -19.89 -7.99
CA PHE A 128 -9.32 -19.81 -9.45
C PHE A 128 -7.98 -19.31 -10.00
N VAL A 129 -7.43 -19.98 -10.99
CA VAL A 129 -6.20 -19.61 -11.70
C VAL A 129 -6.52 -19.26 -13.14
N VAL A 130 -6.30 -18.02 -13.54
CA VAL A 130 -6.46 -17.55 -14.91
C VAL A 130 -5.13 -17.73 -15.65
N PRO A 131 -5.08 -18.38 -16.83
CA PRO A 131 -6.22 -18.94 -17.59
C PRO A 131 -6.48 -20.44 -17.36
N ASP A 132 -5.77 -21.09 -16.44
CA ASP A 132 -5.82 -22.55 -16.26
C ASP A 132 -7.25 -23.09 -15.99
N ASP A 133 -8.02 -22.39 -15.16
CA ASP A 133 -9.39 -22.75 -14.77
C ASP A 133 -10.47 -22.05 -15.62
N GLY A 134 -10.08 -21.07 -16.44
CA GLY A 134 -11.00 -20.30 -17.28
C GLY A 134 -10.63 -18.82 -17.41
N SER A 135 -11.57 -18.01 -17.93
CA SER A 135 -11.40 -16.57 -18.12
C SER A 135 -11.46 -15.78 -16.81
N PHE A 136 -11.02 -14.53 -16.85
CA PHE A 136 -11.13 -13.63 -15.71
C PHE A 136 -12.59 -13.39 -15.31
N GLU A 137 -13.50 -13.23 -16.27
CA GLU A 137 -14.94 -13.08 -16.02
C GLU A 137 -15.54 -14.33 -15.37
N GLU A 138 -15.09 -15.53 -15.78
CA GLU A 138 -15.49 -16.79 -15.14
C GLU A 138 -15.00 -16.85 -13.69
N ALA A 139 -13.80 -16.35 -13.39
CA ALA A 139 -13.29 -16.21 -12.02
C ALA A 139 -14.18 -15.27 -11.18
N ILE A 140 -14.58 -14.12 -11.73
CA ILE A 140 -15.51 -13.17 -11.06
C ILE A 140 -16.89 -13.79 -10.86
N ALA A 141 -17.39 -14.55 -11.84
CA ALA A 141 -18.67 -15.25 -11.73
C ALA A 141 -18.61 -16.36 -10.66
N ALA A 142 -17.51 -17.14 -10.61
CA ALA A 142 -17.27 -18.15 -9.58
C ALA A 142 -17.21 -17.52 -8.19
N ALA A 143 -16.44 -16.43 -8.05
CA ALA A 143 -16.38 -15.63 -6.84
C ALA A 143 -17.79 -15.22 -6.38
N SER A 144 -18.63 -14.71 -7.27
CA SER A 144 -19.96 -14.18 -6.93
C SER A 144 -20.99 -15.26 -6.59
N LYS A 145 -20.74 -16.53 -6.95
CA LYS A 145 -21.62 -17.67 -6.66
C LYS A 145 -21.33 -18.35 -5.32
N ARG A 146 -20.27 -17.94 -4.60
CA ARG A 146 -19.94 -18.52 -3.29
C ARG A 146 -21.09 -18.33 -2.29
N SER A 147 -21.32 -19.34 -1.45
CA SER A 147 -22.38 -19.30 -0.44
C SER A 147 -22.02 -18.49 0.79
N ASP A 148 -20.72 -18.27 1.04
CA ASP A 148 -20.19 -17.57 2.20
C ASP A 148 -19.25 -16.44 1.76
N ASN A 149 -19.77 -15.21 1.77
CA ASN A 149 -19.05 -14.03 1.32
C ASN A 149 -18.18 -13.42 2.42
N SER A 150 -18.17 -14.01 3.63
CA SER A 150 -17.23 -13.66 4.69
C SER A 150 -15.85 -14.26 4.44
N LYS A 151 -15.78 -15.38 3.70
CA LYS A 151 -14.52 -15.97 3.26
C LYS A 151 -13.95 -15.22 2.07
N ARG A 152 -12.62 -15.10 2.07
CA ARG A 152 -11.88 -14.54 0.96
C ARG A 152 -11.86 -15.51 -0.20
N PHE A 153 -12.04 -15.00 -1.41
CA PHE A 153 -11.90 -15.75 -2.65
C PHE A 153 -10.66 -15.27 -3.40
N TYR A 154 -9.76 -16.20 -3.70
CA TYR A 154 -8.44 -15.92 -4.24
C TYR A 154 -8.38 -16.24 -5.73
N ILE A 155 -8.18 -15.21 -6.54
CA ILE A 155 -7.94 -15.32 -7.98
C ILE A 155 -6.47 -15.07 -8.23
N PHE A 156 -5.79 -16.04 -8.82
CA PHE A 156 -4.46 -15.86 -9.39
C PHE A 156 -4.57 -15.61 -10.89
N VAL A 157 -3.80 -14.67 -11.42
CA VAL A 157 -3.73 -14.36 -12.85
C VAL A 157 -2.28 -14.52 -13.28
N LYS A 158 -2.01 -15.53 -14.11
CA LYS A 158 -0.68 -15.75 -14.69
C LYS A 158 -0.27 -14.59 -15.57
N ASP A 159 1.03 -14.45 -15.83
CA ASP A 159 1.54 -13.47 -16.78
C ASP A 159 0.88 -13.63 -18.16
N GLY A 160 0.39 -12.53 -18.74
CA GLY A 160 -0.36 -12.51 -19.99
C GLY A 160 -1.04 -11.17 -20.25
N ASP A 161 -1.49 -10.96 -21.49
CA ASP A 161 -2.34 -9.82 -21.87
C ASP A 161 -3.79 -10.28 -22.04
N TYR A 162 -4.62 -9.98 -21.05
CA TYR A 162 -6.01 -10.41 -20.99
C TYR A 162 -6.94 -9.26 -21.42
N LEU A 163 -7.53 -9.41 -22.60
CA LEU A 163 -8.63 -8.58 -23.05
C LEU A 163 -9.92 -9.01 -22.35
N LEU A 164 -10.42 -8.16 -21.46
CA LEU A 164 -11.67 -8.36 -20.76
C LEU A 164 -12.86 -8.10 -21.70
N ALA A 165 -13.82 -9.01 -21.70
CA ALA A 165 -15.00 -8.94 -22.54
C ALA A 165 -16.00 -7.88 -22.06
N GLY A 166 -15.93 -7.45 -20.80
CA GLY A 166 -16.95 -6.64 -20.14
C GLY A 166 -18.23 -7.41 -19.84
N ASP A 167 -19.16 -6.77 -19.13
CA ASP A 167 -20.40 -7.37 -18.65
C ASP A 167 -21.25 -7.91 -19.81
N GLU A 168 -21.67 -9.18 -19.70
CA GLU A 168 -22.44 -9.86 -20.74
C GLU A 168 -23.74 -9.11 -21.05
N GLY A 169 -23.95 -8.80 -22.33
CA GLY A 169 -25.15 -8.11 -22.82
C GLY A 169 -25.26 -6.63 -22.43
N ALA A 170 -24.31 -6.08 -21.66
CA ALA A 170 -24.35 -4.68 -21.25
C ALA A 170 -24.05 -3.74 -22.43
N THR A 171 -24.80 -2.64 -22.51
CA THR A 171 -24.66 -1.63 -23.57
C THR A 171 -24.57 -0.22 -23.01
N VAL A 172 -24.00 0.70 -23.79
CA VAL A 172 -23.91 2.13 -23.48
C VAL A 172 -24.17 2.97 -24.73
N GLU A 173 -24.84 4.10 -24.59
CA GLU A 173 -25.06 5.06 -25.68
C GLU A 173 -23.85 6.00 -25.83
N GLY A 174 -23.36 6.10 -27.07
CA GLY A 174 -22.28 6.99 -27.45
C GLY A 174 -22.77 8.42 -27.74
N SER A 175 -21.84 9.36 -27.81
CA SER A 175 -22.10 10.76 -28.15
C SER A 175 -22.67 10.96 -29.55
N ASP A 176 -22.56 9.96 -30.43
CA ASP A 176 -23.17 9.92 -31.76
C ASP A 176 -24.60 9.33 -31.79
N GLY A 177 -25.17 9.02 -30.61
CA GLY A 177 -26.49 8.44 -30.47
C GLY A 177 -26.59 6.95 -30.82
N LYS A 178 -25.47 6.27 -31.09
CA LYS A 178 -25.46 4.82 -31.33
C LYS A 178 -25.27 4.04 -30.04
N THR A 179 -25.73 2.78 -30.06
CA THR A 179 -25.52 1.82 -28.96
C THR A 179 -24.23 1.03 -29.19
N TYR A 180 -23.39 0.96 -28.16
CA TYR A 180 -22.15 0.20 -28.13
C TYR A 180 -22.21 -0.87 -27.05
N LYS A 181 -21.43 -1.94 -27.21
CA LYS A 181 -21.17 -2.87 -26.10
C LYS A 181 -20.44 -2.11 -24.98
N LYS A 182 -20.89 -2.30 -23.74
CA LYS A 182 -20.21 -1.71 -22.58
C LYS A 182 -18.94 -2.52 -22.27
N PRO A 183 -17.75 -1.91 -22.28
CA PRO A 183 -16.49 -2.64 -22.14
C PRO A 183 -16.06 -2.82 -20.67
N THR A 184 -16.98 -2.63 -19.72
CA THR A 184 -16.70 -2.63 -18.28
C THR A 184 -16.96 -3.98 -17.68
N THR A 185 -15.99 -4.49 -16.92
CA THR A 185 -16.14 -5.69 -16.10
C THR A 185 -16.52 -5.28 -14.67
N SER A 186 -17.76 -5.56 -14.28
CA SER A 186 -18.28 -5.18 -12.96
C SER A 186 -18.00 -6.26 -11.91
N ILE A 187 -17.47 -5.87 -10.77
CA ILE A 187 -17.24 -6.76 -9.61
C ILE A 187 -18.07 -6.22 -8.45
N ASN A 188 -18.92 -7.08 -7.87
CA ASN A 188 -19.88 -6.67 -6.83
C ASN A 188 -19.77 -7.47 -5.53
N THR A 189 -18.73 -8.31 -5.41
CA THR A 189 -18.59 -9.29 -4.32
C THR A 189 -17.45 -8.87 -3.38
N PRO A 190 -17.66 -8.85 -2.03
CA PRO A 190 -16.64 -8.43 -1.05
C PRO A 190 -15.61 -9.52 -0.77
N ASN A 191 -14.48 -9.21 -0.13
CA ASN A 191 -13.43 -10.16 0.24
C ASN A 191 -12.89 -10.94 -0.97
N ILE A 192 -12.50 -10.22 -2.03
CA ILE A 192 -11.85 -10.83 -3.21
C ILE A 192 -10.38 -10.44 -3.24
N SER A 193 -9.51 -11.38 -3.60
CA SER A 193 -8.11 -11.14 -3.92
C SER A 193 -7.87 -11.40 -5.39
N ILE A 194 -7.24 -10.45 -6.08
CA ILE A 194 -6.82 -10.56 -7.48
C ILE A 194 -5.30 -10.39 -7.51
N ILE A 195 -4.59 -11.48 -7.72
CA ILE A 195 -3.14 -11.54 -7.61
C ILE A 195 -2.55 -11.84 -8.97
N GLY A 196 -1.74 -10.94 -9.51
CA GLY A 196 -0.96 -11.21 -10.71
C GLY A 196 0.32 -11.98 -10.39
N GLU A 197 0.83 -12.70 -11.39
CA GLU A 197 2.12 -13.37 -11.31
C GLU A 197 3.27 -12.36 -11.23
N SER A 198 3.16 -11.27 -12.01
CA SER A 198 4.04 -10.12 -11.96
C SER A 198 3.31 -8.85 -12.43
N ARG A 199 3.65 -7.71 -11.81
CA ARG A 199 3.04 -6.42 -12.14
C ARG A 199 3.17 -6.09 -13.62
N GLU A 200 4.36 -6.19 -14.19
CA GLU A 200 4.64 -5.72 -15.55
C GLU A 200 3.94 -6.56 -16.62
N ALA A 201 3.86 -7.87 -16.41
CA ALA A 201 3.43 -8.81 -17.45
C ALA A 201 2.02 -9.39 -17.23
N THR A 202 1.39 -9.18 -16.08
CA THR A 202 -0.02 -9.54 -15.86
C THR A 202 -0.93 -8.35 -16.19
N ILE A 203 -1.34 -8.25 -17.46
CA ILE A 203 -2.09 -7.12 -17.99
C ILE A 203 -3.58 -7.45 -18.09
N LEU A 204 -4.43 -6.68 -17.43
CA LEU A 204 -5.88 -6.68 -17.62
C LEU A 204 -6.29 -5.43 -18.38
N ARG A 205 -6.93 -5.56 -19.54
CA ARG A 205 -7.36 -4.41 -20.35
C ARG A 205 -8.73 -4.60 -20.95
N ASN A 206 -9.41 -3.50 -21.27
CA ASN A 206 -10.60 -3.52 -22.11
C ASN A 206 -10.29 -2.96 -23.51
N GLU A 207 -11.31 -2.88 -24.35
CA GLU A 207 -11.30 -2.11 -25.60
C GLU A 207 -12.52 -1.18 -25.59
N ALA A 208 -12.28 0.11 -25.79
CA ALA A 208 -13.30 1.14 -25.79
C ALA A 208 -13.10 2.09 -26.97
N VAL A 209 -14.18 2.67 -27.48
CA VAL A 209 -14.14 3.66 -28.56
C VAL A 209 -14.29 5.08 -27.99
N ALA A 210 -13.91 6.10 -28.76
CA ALA A 210 -13.95 7.48 -28.30
C ALA A 210 -15.39 7.98 -28.06
N GLU A 211 -16.37 7.47 -28.81
CA GLU A 211 -17.77 7.89 -28.75
C GLU A 211 -18.43 7.58 -27.40
N ILE A 212 -17.87 6.65 -26.63
CA ILE A 212 -18.38 6.27 -25.32
C ILE A 212 -17.57 6.87 -24.18
N GLU A 213 -16.81 7.94 -24.42
CA GLU A 213 -16.01 8.60 -23.39
C GLU A 213 -16.90 9.06 -22.21
N GLY A 214 -16.41 8.85 -21.00
CA GLY A 214 -17.11 9.28 -19.80
C GLY A 214 -16.99 8.34 -18.61
N LEU A 215 -17.10 8.95 -17.43
CA LEU A 215 -17.25 8.22 -16.18
C LEU A 215 -18.52 7.34 -16.23
N HIS A 216 -18.46 6.17 -15.60
CA HIS A 216 -19.48 5.12 -15.60
C HIS A 216 -19.80 4.44 -16.95
N LYS A 217 -19.18 4.88 -18.07
CA LYS A 217 -19.40 4.33 -19.41
C LYS A 217 -18.41 3.24 -19.84
N CYS A 218 -17.11 3.51 -19.71
CA CYS A 218 -16.06 2.75 -20.40
C CYS A 218 -14.87 2.34 -19.51
N GLN A 219 -15.12 2.13 -18.22
CA GLN A 219 -14.10 1.69 -17.26
C GLN A 219 -13.61 0.28 -17.63
N THR A 220 -12.36 -0.08 -17.32
CA THR A 220 -11.92 -1.48 -17.46
C THR A 220 -12.56 -2.35 -16.38
N ILE A 221 -12.38 -1.96 -15.11
CA ILE A 221 -13.03 -2.59 -13.95
C ILE A 221 -13.85 -1.56 -13.17
N ASP A 222 -15.06 -1.95 -12.77
CA ASP A 222 -15.91 -1.20 -11.81
C ASP A 222 -16.14 -2.05 -10.56
N PHE A 223 -15.54 -1.65 -9.44
CA PHE A 223 -15.91 -2.18 -8.12
C PHE A 223 -17.20 -1.50 -7.66
N GLY A 224 -18.28 -2.28 -7.60
CA GLY A 224 -19.58 -1.81 -7.16
C GLY A 224 -19.60 -1.44 -5.67
N ALA A 225 -20.68 -0.77 -5.25
CA ALA A 225 -20.81 -0.23 -3.88
C ALA A 225 -20.81 -1.30 -2.76
N ASN A 226 -21.04 -2.56 -3.10
CA ASN A 226 -21.01 -3.69 -2.18
C ASN A 226 -19.61 -4.30 -2.00
N VAL A 227 -18.64 -3.91 -2.83
CA VAL A 227 -17.27 -4.40 -2.72
C VAL A 227 -16.63 -3.79 -1.47
N LYS A 228 -16.25 -4.68 -0.55
CA LYS A 228 -15.50 -4.32 0.65
C LYS A 228 -14.33 -5.25 0.83
N ASN A 229 -13.20 -4.74 1.29
CA ASN A 229 -11.97 -5.50 1.52
C ASN A 229 -11.46 -6.24 0.26
N ALA A 230 -11.60 -5.65 -0.92
CA ALA A 230 -10.91 -6.14 -2.11
C ALA A 230 -9.40 -5.92 -1.97
N TYR A 231 -8.63 -6.86 -2.50
CA TYR A 231 -7.17 -6.79 -2.53
C TYR A 231 -6.70 -7.07 -3.94
N MET A 232 -5.87 -6.20 -4.49
CA MET A 232 -5.24 -6.38 -5.78
C MET A 232 -3.73 -6.22 -5.63
N GLN A 233 -2.96 -7.20 -6.09
CA GLN A 233 -1.50 -7.14 -6.08
C GLN A 233 -0.91 -7.57 -7.42
N ASP A 234 0.15 -6.90 -7.87
CA ASP A 234 0.96 -7.28 -9.03
C ASP A 234 0.15 -7.36 -10.34
N ILE A 235 -0.79 -6.43 -10.54
CA ILE A 235 -1.62 -6.31 -11.75
C ILE A 235 -1.30 -5.02 -12.49
N ASN A 236 -1.25 -5.08 -13.83
CA ASN A 236 -1.26 -3.93 -14.73
C ASN A 236 -2.65 -3.76 -15.35
N LEU A 237 -3.45 -2.87 -14.79
CA LEU A 237 -4.80 -2.59 -15.24
C LEU A 237 -4.82 -1.39 -16.18
N ARG A 238 -5.28 -1.61 -17.41
CA ARG A 238 -5.21 -0.62 -18.50
C ARG A 238 -6.58 -0.32 -19.07
N ASN A 239 -6.87 0.96 -19.31
CA ASN A 239 -7.99 1.35 -20.15
C ASN A 239 -7.56 1.40 -21.62
N GLY A 240 -8.33 0.74 -22.49
CA GLY A 240 -8.05 0.62 -23.93
C GLY A 240 -8.68 1.69 -24.81
N MET A 241 -9.33 2.71 -24.25
CA MET A 241 -9.86 3.83 -25.03
C MET A 241 -8.71 4.56 -25.76
N PRO A 242 -8.91 5.07 -27.00
CA PRO A 242 -7.91 5.88 -27.68
C PRO A 242 -7.36 6.96 -26.75
N TYR A 243 -6.04 6.99 -26.60
CA TYR A 243 -5.38 7.60 -25.43
C TYR A 243 -5.78 9.07 -25.16
N LEU A 244 -6.03 9.88 -26.21
CA LEU A 244 -6.40 11.29 -26.08
C LEU A 244 -7.91 11.57 -26.24
N ALA A 245 -8.76 10.53 -26.21
CA ALA A 245 -10.20 10.66 -26.44
C ALA A 245 -11.00 11.18 -25.23
N GLY A 246 -10.36 11.41 -24.09
CA GLY A 246 -11.02 11.97 -22.90
C GLY A 246 -11.07 10.98 -21.74
N ARG A 247 -12.19 10.99 -21.00
CA ARG A 247 -12.33 10.34 -19.69
C ARG A 247 -12.59 8.85 -19.83
N ALA A 248 -11.69 8.02 -19.29
CA ALA A 248 -11.91 6.58 -19.16
C ALA A 248 -11.01 5.99 -18.07
N ALA A 249 -11.63 5.49 -17.00
CA ALA A 249 -10.89 4.94 -15.88
C ALA A 249 -10.38 3.52 -16.18
N ALA A 250 -9.15 3.22 -15.80
CA ALA A 250 -8.71 1.84 -15.63
C ALA A 250 -9.51 1.18 -14.51
N LEU A 251 -9.66 1.90 -13.39
CA LEU A 251 -10.42 1.44 -12.23
C LEU A 251 -11.38 2.52 -11.74
N GLN A 252 -12.64 2.15 -11.62
CA GLN A 252 -13.60 2.88 -10.81
C GLN A 252 -13.88 2.07 -9.54
N ASP A 253 -13.73 2.70 -8.38
CA ASP A 253 -13.93 2.04 -7.10
C ASP A 253 -15.03 2.72 -6.29
N ARG A 254 -16.17 2.05 -6.13
CA ARG A 254 -17.31 2.52 -5.33
C ARG A 254 -17.36 1.86 -3.95
N GLY A 255 -16.38 1.04 -3.63
CA GLY A 255 -16.33 0.22 -2.43
C GLY A 255 -15.83 0.95 -1.18
N ASP A 256 -15.37 0.17 -0.20
CA ASP A 256 -14.70 0.64 1.01
C ASP A 256 -13.65 -0.38 1.45
N LYS A 257 -12.54 0.09 2.01
CA LYS A 257 -11.42 -0.73 2.50
C LYS A 257 -10.71 -1.55 1.44
N ASN A 258 -10.61 -1.02 0.22
CA ASN A 258 -9.92 -1.71 -0.86
C ASN A 258 -8.42 -1.38 -0.87
N ILE A 259 -7.61 -2.39 -1.18
CA ILE A 259 -6.15 -2.33 -1.11
C ILE A 259 -5.56 -2.68 -2.48
N PHE A 260 -4.60 -1.87 -2.91
CA PHE A 260 -3.89 -2.02 -4.18
C PHE A 260 -2.38 -1.97 -3.91
N LYS A 261 -1.72 -3.12 -3.94
CA LYS A 261 -0.29 -3.24 -3.66
C LYS A 261 0.48 -3.50 -4.95
N ASN A 262 1.47 -2.68 -5.26
CA ASN A 262 2.30 -2.86 -6.45
C ASN A 262 1.49 -3.03 -7.75
N VAL A 263 0.45 -2.21 -7.93
CA VAL A 263 -0.37 -2.22 -9.15
C VAL A 263 0.10 -1.16 -10.14
N THR A 264 -0.10 -1.40 -11.43
CA THR A 264 -0.04 -0.36 -12.44
C THR A 264 -1.46 0.01 -12.87
N LEU A 265 -1.84 1.29 -12.77
CA LEU A 265 -3.07 1.80 -13.38
C LEU A 265 -2.71 2.70 -14.55
N PHE A 266 -3.03 2.26 -15.77
CA PHE A 266 -2.78 3.00 -17.00
C PHE A 266 -4.07 3.52 -17.61
N GLY A 267 -4.13 4.83 -17.81
CA GLY A 267 -5.23 5.49 -18.49
C GLY A 267 -4.82 6.86 -19.03
N GLY A 268 -5.80 7.57 -19.58
CA GLY A 268 -5.62 8.92 -20.10
C GLY A 268 -6.07 9.96 -19.09
N GLN A 269 -7.31 10.44 -19.27
CA GLN A 269 -8.00 11.27 -18.30
C GLN A 269 -8.86 10.41 -17.38
N ASP A 270 -8.85 10.74 -16.08
CA ASP A 270 -9.61 10.06 -15.02
C ASP A 270 -9.21 8.57 -14.83
N THR A 271 -7.92 8.23 -14.90
CA THR A 271 -7.39 6.84 -14.81
C THR A 271 -7.92 6.05 -13.60
N TYR A 272 -7.96 6.66 -12.42
CA TYR A 272 -8.56 6.09 -11.20
C TYR A 272 -9.65 7.01 -10.69
N LEU A 273 -10.84 6.43 -10.51
CA LEU A 273 -12.00 7.12 -9.96
C LEU A 273 -12.42 6.49 -8.62
N SER A 274 -12.13 7.15 -7.50
CA SER A 274 -12.69 6.77 -6.20
C SER A 274 -14.11 7.35 -6.07
N ASN A 275 -15.14 6.52 -6.10
CA ASN A 275 -16.54 6.93 -6.22
C ASN A 275 -17.40 6.50 -5.02
N ASN A 276 -16.92 6.85 -3.83
CA ASN A 276 -17.67 6.74 -2.58
C ASN A 276 -17.16 7.80 -1.61
N ASP A 277 -18.01 8.73 -1.18
CA ASP A 277 -17.65 9.80 -0.24
C ASP A 277 -17.47 9.30 1.21
N LYS A 278 -17.78 8.03 1.46
CA LYS A 278 -17.49 7.30 2.70
C LYS A 278 -16.43 6.22 2.53
N GLY A 279 -15.90 6.04 1.33
CA GLY A 279 -14.92 5.00 1.03
C GLY A 279 -13.54 5.36 1.54
N ARG A 280 -12.79 4.33 1.92
CA ARG A 280 -11.36 4.40 2.20
C ARG A 280 -10.60 3.44 1.28
N TYR A 281 -9.47 3.90 0.77
CA TYR A 281 -8.70 3.17 -0.25
C TYR A 281 -7.21 3.31 0.02
N TYR A 282 -6.48 2.21 -0.08
CA TYR A 282 -5.04 2.17 0.20
C TYR A 282 -4.26 1.69 -1.01
N PHE A 283 -3.29 2.49 -1.44
CA PHE A 283 -2.30 2.14 -2.45
C PHE A 283 -0.93 2.05 -1.79
N GLU A 284 -0.18 0.98 -2.07
CA GLU A 284 1.18 0.78 -1.58
C GLU A 284 2.12 0.33 -2.70
N GLY A 285 3.10 1.15 -3.05
CA GLY A 285 3.97 0.89 -4.19
C GLY A 285 3.22 0.97 -5.52
N GLY A 286 3.84 0.48 -6.59
CA GLY A 286 3.22 0.47 -7.91
C GLY A 286 3.37 1.79 -8.67
N THR A 287 2.60 1.92 -9.75
CA THR A 287 2.71 3.02 -10.72
C THR A 287 1.33 3.48 -11.16
N LEU A 288 1.00 4.75 -10.95
CA LEU A 288 -0.26 5.34 -11.40
C LEU A 288 0.05 6.39 -12.47
N GLU A 289 -0.59 6.24 -13.64
CA GLU A 289 -0.20 7.02 -14.80
C GLU A 289 -1.37 7.54 -15.63
N GLY A 290 -1.21 8.76 -16.13
CA GLY A 290 -2.21 9.45 -16.96
C GLY A 290 -1.83 10.89 -17.25
N TYR A 291 -2.78 11.66 -17.78
CA TYR A 291 -2.58 13.09 -18.07
C TYR A 291 -3.51 14.01 -17.27
N THR A 292 -4.82 14.03 -17.54
CA THR A 292 -5.74 14.98 -16.88
C THR A 292 -6.45 14.29 -15.74
N ASP A 293 -6.41 14.87 -14.54
CA ASP A 293 -7.18 14.43 -13.38
C ASP A 293 -7.06 12.93 -13.11
N TYR A 294 -5.90 12.34 -13.38
CA TYR A 294 -5.82 10.89 -13.51
C TYR A 294 -6.08 10.16 -12.19
N LEU A 295 -6.00 10.86 -11.05
CA LEU A 295 -6.54 10.43 -9.75
C LEU A 295 -7.68 11.37 -9.34
N CYS A 296 -8.94 10.94 -9.44
CA CYS A 296 -10.08 11.80 -9.18
C CYS A 296 -11.21 11.13 -8.39
N GLY A 297 -12.08 11.95 -7.80
CA GLY A 297 -13.25 11.49 -7.07
C GLY A 297 -13.25 11.81 -5.57
N LYS A 298 -13.87 10.95 -4.78
CA LYS A 298 -14.34 11.16 -3.41
C LYS A 298 -13.73 10.16 -2.42
N GLY A 299 -13.94 10.41 -1.14
CA GLY A 299 -13.49 9.53 -0.05
C GLY A 299 -12.09 9.87 0.44
N ASP A 300 -11.55 9.00 1.29
CA ASP A 300 -10.18 9.10 1.79
C ASP A 300 -9.29 8.09 1.04
N VAL A 301 -8.29 8.57 0.32
CA VAL A 301 -7.34 7.71 -0.41
C VAL A 301 -5.94 7.97 0.13
N TYR A 302 -5.21 6.92 0.46
CA TYR A 302 -3.84 6.99 0.95
C TYR A 302 -2.91 6.29 -0.03
N TYR A 303 -2.07 7.07 -0.68
CA TYR A 303 -1.05 6.62 -1.62
C TYR A 303 0.29 6.58 -0.89
N ASN A 304 0.82 5.39 -0.67
CA ASN A 304 2.07 5.16 0.04
C ASN A 304 3.15 4.65 -0.92
N ALA A 305 4.27 5.36 -1.03
CA ALA A 305 5.41 4.96 -1.87
C ALA A 305 5.06 4.67 -3.35
N VAL A 306 4.08 5.39 -3.90
CA VAL A 306 3.60 5.19 -5.28
C VAL A 306 4.44 6.03 -6.26
N ASP A 307 4.74 5.46 -7.43
CA ASP A 307 5.24 6.22 -8.58
C ASP A 307 4.08 6.87 -9.33
N LEU A 308 4.10 8.20 -9.43
CA LEU A 308 3.11 9.04 -10.12
C LEU A 308 3.70 9.53 -11.44
N ILE A 309 3.18 9.05 -12.57
CA ILE A 309 3.79 9.29 -13.89
C ILE A 309 3.03 10.35 -14.67
N ILE A 310 3.73 11.43 -15.01
CA ILE A 310 3.30 12.49 -15.91
C ILE A 310 3.47 12.02 -17.35
N ARG A 311 2.35 11.91 -18.08
CA ARG A 311 2.34 11.38 -19.45
C ARG A 311 1.97 12.39 -20.53
N ARG A 312 1.92 13.68 -20.17
CA ARG A 312 1.68 14.82 -21.08
C ARG A 312 2.11 16.14 -20.43
N SER A 313 2.61 17.07 -21.24
CA SER A 313 2.76 18.48 -20.84
C SER A 313 1.44 19.04 -20.29
N GLY A 314 1.49 19.74 -19.16
CA GLY A 314 0.30 20.34 -18.53
C GLY A 314 -0.62 19.34 -17.84
N SER A 315 -0.14 18.13 -17.52
CA SER A 315 -0.91 17.13 -16.78
C SER A 315 -1.41 17.67 -15.43
N VAL A 316 -2.48 17.07 -14.92
CA VAL A 316 -3.00 17.33 -13.58
C VAL A 316 -3.06 15.98 -12.87
N ILE A 317 -2.28 15.82 -11.80
CA ILE A 317 -2.20 14.54 -11.10
C ILE A 317 -3.55 14.19 -10.47
N THR A 318 -4.08 15.09 -9.64
CA THR A 318 -5.32 14.80 -8.93
C THR A 318 -6.43 15.85 -9.06
N ALA A 319 -7.66 15.36 -9.10
CA ALA A 319 -8.87 16.15 -8.92
C ALA A 319 -9.75 15.57 -7.80
N PRO A 320 -9.38 15.77 -6.52
CA PRO A 320 -10.21 15.32 -5.41
C PRO A 320 -11.48 16.15 -5.31
N SER A 321 -12.52 15.52 -4.81
CA SER A 321 -13.87 16.08 -4.62
C SER A 321 -14.24 16.00 -3.13
N GLN A 322 -15.39 15.41 -2.81
CA GLN A 322 -15.85 15.28 -1.44
C GLN A 322 -14.99 14.29 -0.64
N ALA A 323 -14.13 14.81 0.22
CA ALA A 323 -13.39 14.03 1.21
C ALA A 323 -14.35 13.39 2.22
N ARG A 324 -14.00 12.20 2.72
CA ARG A 324 -14.67 11.63 3.89
C ARG A 324 -14.26 12.40 5.15
N LYS A 325 -12.96 12.56 5.36
CA LYS A 325 -12.36 13.42 6.41
C LYS A 325 -11.01 14.00 5.98
N TYR A 326 -10.16 13.18 5.37
CA TYR A 326 -8.78 13.54 5.02
C TYR A 326 -8.60 13.81 3.53
N GLY A 327 -9.43 13.22 2.67
CA GLY A 327 -9.30 13.32 1.22
C GLY A 327 -8.11 12.50 0.73
N TYR A 328 -7.35 13.05 -0.22
CA TYR A 328 -6.20 12.34 -0.79
C TYR A 328 -4.93 12.68 -0.04
N VAL A 329 -4.21 11.65 0.39
CA VAL A 329 -2.95 11.77 1.13
C VAL A 329 -1.89 10.95 0.42
N PHE A 330 -0.82 11.61 -0.01
CA PHE A 330 0.32 11.03 -0.71
C PHE A 330 1.52 11.08 0.22
N VAL A 331 2.09 9.92 0.55
CA VAL A 331 3.23 9.80 1.47
C VAL A 331 4.34 9.02 0.79
N ASP A 332 5.55 9.56 0.85
CA ASP A 332 6.79 8.99 0.27
C ASP A 332 6.66 8.64 -1.23
N CYS A 333 5.74 9.29 -1.94
CA CYS A 333 5.51 9.08 -3.37
C CYS A 333 6.62 9.73 -4.22
N THR A 334 6.83 9.21 -5.43
CA THR A 334 7.76 9.80 -6.40
C THR A 334 7.02 10.25 -7.65
N ILE A 335 7.24 11.48 -8.09
CA ILE A 335 6.66 12.02 -9.33
C ILE A 335 7.72 12.03 -10.43
N LYS A 336 7.41 11.40 -11.57
CA LYS A 336 8.30 11.25 -12.73
C LYS A 336 7.56 11.66 -14.00
N ALA A 337 8.29 12.13 -15.00
CA ALA A 337 7.75 12.25 -16.35
C ALA A 337 8.13 10.99 -17.14
N GLU A 338 7.18 10.43 -17.91
CA GLU A 338 7.50 9.29 -18.78
C GLU A 338 8.59 9.67 -19.79
N LYS A 339 8.53 10.91 -20.28
CA LYS A 339 9.48 11.46 -21.23
C LYS A 339 9.89 12.87 -20.81
N PRO A 340 11.13 13.30 -21.10
CA PRO A 340 11.61 14.63 -20.76
C PRO A 340 10.69 15.77 -21.25
N GLU A 341 10.10 15.65 -22.45
CA GLU A 341 9.19 16.66 -23.00
C GLU A 341 7.85 16.78 -22.27
N TYR A 342 7.50 15.84 -21.39
CA TYR A 342 6.29 15.91 -20.57
C TYR A 342 6.53 16.61 -19.23
N ASP A 343 7.79 16.81 -18.84
CA ASP A 343 8.19 17.53 -17.62
C ASP A 343 8.05 19.05 -17.80
N THR A 344 6.81 19.50 -18.04
CA THR A 344 6.52 20.91 -18.19
C THR A 344 5.08 21.23 -17.81
N GLY A 345 4.92 22.23 -16.94
CA GLY A 345 3.65 22.86 -16.64
C GLY A 345 2.61 21.99 -15.94
N TYR A 346 2.96 20.82 -15.39
CA TYR A 346 1.99 19.99 -14.69
C TYR A 346 1.59 20.58 -13.33
N SER A 347 0.41 20.19 -12.84
CA SER A 347 -0.10 20.54 -11.51
C SER A 347 -0.27 19.29 -10.66
N LEU A 348 0.02 19.41 -9.36
CA LEU A 348 -0.28 18.41 -8.34
C LEU A 348 -1.78 18.14 -8.24
N GLY A 349 -2.62 19.16 -8.43
CA GLY A 349 -4.04 18.94 -8.56
C GLY A 349 -4.89 20.19 -8.76
N ARG A 350 -6.21 19.97 -8.79
CA ARG A 350 -7.26 21.00 -8.85
C ARG A 350 -8.55 20.57 -8.14
N PRO A 351 -9.34 21.49 -7.60
CA PRO A 351 -10.47 21.14 -6.73
C PRO A 351 -11.72 20.77 -7.53
N TRP A 352 -12.09 19.48 -7.55
CA TRP A 352 -13.35 19.05 -8.15
C TRP A 352 -14.53 19.24 -7.18
N GLY A 353 -14.92 20.50 -7.01
CA GLY A 353 -15.98 20.91 -6.10
C GLY A 353 -15.56 22.09 -5.24
N GLN A 354 -16.38 22.40 -4.24
CA GLN A 354 -16.25 23.61 -3.43
C GLN A 354 -16.10 23.25 -1.95
N GLY A 355 -15.07 23.79 -1.30
CA GLY A 355 -14.89 23.78 0.17
C GLY A 355 -14.67 22.41 0.81
N THR A 356 -14.58 21.35 0.02
CA THR A 356 -14.42 19.96 0.48
C THR A 356 -13.18 19.24 -0.08
N PRO A 357 -12.66 19.57 -1.29
CA PRO A 357 -11.47 18.92 -1.83
C PRO A 357 -10.25 19.03 -0.92
N ARG A 358 -9.55 17.92 -0.72
CA ARG A 358 -8.30 17.83 0.02
C ARG A 358 -7.28 16.97 -0.72
N ALA A 359 -6.05 17.48 -0.83
CA ALA A 359 -4.90 16.78 -1.39
C ALA A 359 -3.66 17.19 -0.59
N ILE A 360 -2.98 16.21 -0.01
CA ILE A 360 -1.85 16.41 0.89
C ILE A 360 -0.69 15.57 0.41
N PHE A 361 0.45 16.21 0.13
CA PHE A 361 1.68 15.54 -0.30
C PHE A 361 2.74 15.66 0.80
N ILE A 362 3.26 14.54 1.28
CA ILE A 362 4.23 14.46 2.37
C ILE A 362 5.43 13.64 1.89
N ASN A 363 6.63 14.17 2.11
CA ASN A 363 7.91 13.53 1.73
C ASN A 363 7.96 13.13 0.23
N THR A 364 7.35 13.93 -0.63
CA THR A 364 7.24 13.59 -2.05
C THR A 364 8.54 13.89 -2.79
N LYS A 365 9.07 12.91 -3.51
CA LYS A 365 10.23 13.10 -4.40
C LYS A 365 9.77 13.51 -5.78
N MET A 366 10.11 14.72 -6.20
CA MET A 366 9.76 15.30 -7.49
C MET A 366 10.97 15.21 -8.43
N ILE A 367 11.02 14.17 -9.26
CA ILE A 367 11.99 14.06 -10.35
C ILE A 367 11.57 15.02 -11.46
N ALA A 368 10.32 14.92 -11.90
CA ALA A 368 9.67 15.95 -12.70
C ALA A 368 9.28 17.15 -11.82
N GLN A 369 9.35 18.38 -12.34
CA GLN A 369 9.06 19.61 -11.60
C GLN A 369 7.65 20.14 -11.87
N ALA A 370 6.86 20.26 -10.81
CA ALA A 370 5.55 20.88 -10.90
C ALA A 370 5.69 22.35 -11.34
N SER A 371 4.62 22.90 -11.93
CA SER A 371 4.52 24.35 -12.13
C SER A 371 4.76 25.09 -10.82
N ALA A 372 5.27 26.33 -10.88
CA ALA A 372 5.54 27.12 -9.68
C ALA A 372 4.29 27.23 -8.77
N ALA A 373 3.12 27.46 -9.39
CA ALA A 373 1.83 27.48 -8.72
C ALA A 373 1.47 26.15 -8.05
N GLY A 374 1.95 25.02 -8.57
CA GLY A 374 1.71 23.65 -8.10
C GLY A 374 0.27 23.16 -8.23
N TRP A 375 -0.71 24.07 -8.15
CA TRP A 375 -2.14 23.78 -8.16
C TRP A 375 -2.84 24.62 -9.23
N SER A 376 -3.88 24.07 -9.84
CA SER A 376 -4.63 24.74 -10.92
C SER A 376 -6.11 24.93 -10.58
N GLU A 377 -6.78 25.80 -11.34
CA GLU A 377 -8.21 26.08 -11.20
C GLU A 377 -9.08 24.98 -11.81
N MET A 378 -10.29 24.83 -11.28
CA MET A 378 -11.34 24.01 -11.89
C MET A 378 -12.71 24.67 -11.69
N SER A 379 -13.23 25.33 -12.73
CA SER A 379 -14.59 25.90 -12.82
C SER A 379 -15.24 26.37 -11.50
N GLY A 380 -14.65 27.37 -10.83
CA GLY A 380 -15.20 27.96 -9.60
C GLY A 380 -15.06 27.08 -8.35
N GLY A 381 -14.31 25.98 -8.44
CA GLY A 381 -13.94 25.11 -7.34
C GLY A 381 -12.85 25.72 -6.45
N TYR A 382 -12.84 25.33 -5.19
CA TYR A 382 -11.82 25.71 -4.23
C TYR A 382 -11.63 24.60 -3.19
N PRO A 383 -10.40 24.32 -2.74
CA PRO A 383 -10.13 23.23 -1.80
C PRO A 383 -10.50 23.63 -0.37
N ALA A 384 -10.77 22.62 0.46
CA ALA A 384 -10.67 22.78 1.90
C ALA A 384 -9.20 22.90 2.32
N ARG A 385 -8.32 22.09 1.70
CA ARG A 385 -6.88 22.15 1.92
C ARG A 385 -6.10 21.43 0.82
N PHE A 386 -5.27 22.15 0.08
CA PHE A 386 -4.23 21.58 -0.77
C PHE A 386 -2.87 21.99 -0.24
N ALA A 387 -2.01 21.05 0.14
CA ALA A 387 -0.75 21.39 0.79
C ALA A 387 0.34 20.33 0.65
N GLU A 388 1.58 20.77 0.86
CA GLU A 388 2.79 19.96 0.82
C GLU A 388 3.57 20.03 2.14
N TYR A 389 4.32 18.98 2.43
CA TYR A 389 5.35 18.92 3.46
C TYR A 389 6.57 18.15 2.96
N ASN A 390 7.76 18.73 3.11
CA ASN A 390 9.04 18.05 2.86
C ASN A 390 9.17 17.44 1.45
N SER A 391 8.62 18.11 0.43
CA SER A 391 8.85 17.73 -0.97
C SER A 391 10.32 17.99 -1.34
N THR A 392 10.94 17.08 -2.08
CA THR A 392 12.36 17.18 -2.49
C THR A 392 12.54 16.87 -3.98
N THR A 393 13.60 17.40 -4.60
CA THR A 393 14.06 16.99 -5.93
C THR A 393 14.69 15.59 -5.89
N GLU A 394 15.02 15.02 -7.06
CA GLU A 394 15.80 13.77 -7.14
C GLU A 394 17.10 13.82 -6.33
N ALA A 395 17.79 14.96 -6.33
CA ALA A 395 19.03 15.18 -5.58
C ALA A 395 18.82 15.38 -4.06
N GLY A 396 17.59 15.35 -3.57
CA GLY A 396 17.24 15.57 -2.16
C GLY A 396 17.14 17.04 -1.75
N THR A 397 17.31 17.99 -2.67
CA THR A 397 17.11 19.43 -2.40
C THR A 397 15.63 19.71 -2.13
N ALA A 398 15.31 20.44 -1.07
CA ALA A 398 13.95 20.85 -0.76
C ALA A 398 13.32 21.68 -1.90
N ILE A 399 12.07 21.40 -2.22
CA ILE A 399 11.29 22.17 -3.20
C ILE A 399 10.83 23.48 -2.56
N ASP A 400 11.06 24.62 -3.22
CA ASP A 400 10.53 25.90 -2.78
C ASP A 400 9.01 25.97 -3.01
N LEU A 401 8.27 26.22 -1.93
CA LEU A 401 6.82 26.30 -1.93
C LEU A 401 6.29 27.74 -1.98
N SER A 402 7.17 28.75 -2.00
CA SER A 402 6.79 30.18 -1.97
C SER A 402 5.92 30.60 -3.16
N GLY A 403 6.08 29.93 -4.31
CA GLY A 403 5.29 30.17 -5.52
C GLY A 403 3.95 29.44 -5.58
N ARG A 404 3.62 28.61 -4.59
CA ARG A 404 2.39 27.80 -4.62
C ARG A 404 1.14 28.68 -4.54
N LYS A 405 0.10 28.24 -5.24
CA LYS A 405 -1.18 28.93 -5.31
C LYS A 405 -1.85 29.01 -3.93
N THR A 406 -2.18 30.24 -3.53
CA THR A 406 -2.80 30.57 -2.23
C THR A 406 -4.24 31.06 -2.34
N THR A 407 -4.76 31.26 -3.55
CA THR A 407 -6.14 31.72 -3.77
C THR A 407 -6.77 30.95 -4.93
N PHE A 408 -7.99 30.45 -4.72
CA PHE A 408 -8.81 29.74 -5.69
C PHE A 408 -10.15 30.46 -5.89
N ALA A 409 -10.74 30.32 -7.08
CA ALA A 409 -12.00 30.97 -7.43
C ALA A 409 -12.04 32.46 -7.00
N ASP A 410 -10.94 33.16 -7.25
CA ASP A 410 -10.65 34.57 -6.94
C ASP A 410 -10.65 34.99 -5.46
N THR A 411 -11.39 34.32 -4.59
CA THR A 411 -11.64 34.78 -3.21
C THR A 411 -11.31 33.78 -2.11
N HIS A 412 -11.02 32.52 -2.44
CA HIS A 412 -10.87 31.46 -1.44
C HIS A 412 -9.41 31.16 -1.14
N THR A 413 -8.98 31.53 0.07
CA THR A 413 -7.61 31.32 0.52
C THR A 413 -7.30 29.84 0.76
N ASN A 414 -6.12 29.40 0.34
CA ASN A 414 -5.51 28.12 0.65
C ASN A 414 -4.13 28.35 1.26
N ASN A 415 -3.78 27.59 2.30
CA ASN A 415 -2.40 27.54 2.78
C ASN A 415 -1.73 26.29 2.18
N PRO A 416 -0.77 26.45 1.24
CA PRO A 416 -0.16 25.33 0.52
C PRO A 416 0.97 24.63 1.29
N VAL A 417 1.29 25.04 2.50
CA VAL A 417 2.41 24.50 3.29
C VAL A 417 1.86 23.90 4.59
N LEU A 418 2.26 22.68 4.92
CA LEU A 418 2.02 22.09 6.23
C LEU A 418 3.21 22.39 7.16
N SER A 419 2.92 22.61 8.44
CA SER A 419 3.90 22.49 9.51
C SER A 419 4.20 21.02 9.82
N ALA A 420 5.30 20.76 10.53
CA ALA A 420 5.64 19.41 10.99
C ALA A 420 4.55 18.81 11.90
N VAL A 421 3.91 19.64 12.73
CA VAL A 421 2.82 19.20 13.62
C VAL A 421 1.58 18.81 12.82
N GLU A 422 1.21 19.57 11.80
CA GLU A 422 0.10 19.22 10.92
C GLU A 422 0.40 17.97 10.09
N ALA A 423 1.62 17.84 9.55
CA ALA A 423 2.03 16.67 8.79
C ALA A 423 1.96 15.37 9.62
N ALA A 424 2.31 15.45 10.92
CA ALA A 424 2.22 14.33 11.84
C ALA A 424 0.77 13.84 12.11
N GLU A 425 -0.26 14.59 11.69
CA GLU A 425 -1.66 14.14 11.80
C GLU A 425 -2.11 13.27 10.61
N TYR A 426 -1.37 13.26 9.50
CA TYR A 426 -1.70 12.50 8.29
C TYR A 426 -1.01 11.12 8.25
N THR A 427 -0.95 10.45 9.41
CA THR A 427 -0.48 9.06 9.49
C THR A 427 -1.49 8.12 8.84
N LEU A 428 -1.02 6.99 8.31
CA LEU A 428 -1.90 5.93 7.80
C LEU A 428 -2.99 5.56 8.83
N ALA A 429 -2.58 5.47 10.10
CA ALA A 429 -3.43 5.19 11.25
C ALA A 429 -4.65 6.13 11.33
N ASN A 430 -4.40 7.44 11.24
CA ASN A 430 -5.44 8.45 11.37
C ASN A 430 -6.36 8.47 10.14
N VAL A 431 -5.78 8.31 8.95
CA VAL A 431 -6.51 8.41 7.69
C VAL A 431 -7.37 7.16 7.46
N MET A 432 -6.81 5.97 7.67
CA MET A 432 -7.44 4.68 7.32
C MET A 432 -8.17 4.02 8.51
N GLY A 433 -7.62 4.12 9.72
CA GLY A 433 -8.16 3.49 10.94
C GLY A 433 -8.78 4.48 11.94
N GLY A 434 -9.24 5.65 11.48
CA GLY A 434 -9.68 6.73 12.37
C GLY A 434 -10.97 6.47 13.16
N ASP A 435 -11.83 5.56 12.70
CA ASP A 435 -13.12 5.19 13.32
C ASP A 435 -13.33 3.67 13.49
N ASP A 436 -12.39 2.86 13.01
CA ASP A 436 -12.33 1.41 13.24
C ASP A 436 -10.88 0.92 13.20
N ASP A 437 -10.64 -0.34 13.57
CA ASP A 437 -9.29 -0.92 13.62
C ASP A 437 -8.78 -1.36 12.23
N TRP A 438 -9.26 -0.77 11.13
CA TRP A 438 -8.78 -1.13 9.80
C TRP A 438 -7.33 -0.68 9.59
N ASP A 439 -6.45 -1.66 9.47
CA ASP A 439 -5.04 -1.47 9.16
C ASP A 439 -4.72 -2.14 7.82
N PRO A 440 -4.58 -1.37 6.73
CA PRO A 440 -4.25 -1.95 5.44
C PRO A 440 -2.81 -2.47 5.37
N THR A 441 -1.87 -2.02 6.21
CA THR A 441 -0.47 -2.49 6.17
C THR A 441 -0.30 -3.91 6.68
N ALA A 442 -1.15 -4.34 7.61
CA ALA A 442 -1.17 -5.74 8.05
C ALA A 442 -1.48 -6.68 6.88
N TYR A 443 -2.38 -6.29 5.97
CA TYR A 443 -2.77 -7.08 4.80
C TYR A 443 -1.79 -6.97 3.63
N THR A 444 -0.99 -5.90 3.55
CA THR A 444 0.05 -5.76 2.52
C THR A 444 1.38 -6.40 2.91
N GLU A 445 1.59 -6.75 4.19
CA GLU A 445 2.79 -7.43 4.66
C GLU A 445 3.06 -8.70 3.82
N GLN A 446 4.23 -8.76 3.19
CA GLN A 446 4.60 -9.92 2.36
C GLN A 446 5.04 -11.08 3.24
N ALA A 447 4.75 -12.30 2.80
CA ALA A 447 5.36 -13.47 3.38
C ALA A 447 6.88 -13.44 3.13
N SER A 448 7.65 -13.87 4.13
CA SER A 448 9.09 -14.04 3.96
C SER A 448 9.38 -15.05 2.86
N ALA A 449 10.46 -14.81 2.09
CA ALA A 449 10.92 -15.73 1.07
C ALA A 449 11.17 -17.13 1.67
N PRO A 450 10.78 -18.23 0.98
CA PRO A 450 11.07 -19.59 1.46
C PRO A 450 12.57 -19.77 1.73
N VAL A 451 12.92 -20.46 2.80
CA VAL A 451 14.32 -20.74 3.16
C VAL A 451 14.61 -22.23 3.03
N ASN A 452 15.89 -22.57 2.89
CA ASN A 452 16.35 -23.94 2.70
C ASN A 452 15.69 -24.66 1.50
N VAL A 453 15.42 -23.91 0.42
CA VAL A 453 14.86 -24.48 -0.81
C VAL A 453 15.92 -25.32 -1.50
N VAL A 454 15.73 -26.64 -1.52
CA VAL A 454 16.69 -27.61 -2.07
C VAL A 454 15.98 -28.61 -2.98
N ILE A 455 16.69 -29.08 -4.01
CA ILE A 455 16.24 -30.17 -4.88
C ILE A 455 17.00 -31.44 -4.52
N ASN A 456 16.29 -32.51 -4.16
CA ASN A 456 16.85 -33.84 -3.92
C ASN A 456 15.97 -34.90 -4.58
N ASN A 457 16.53 -35.75 -5.43
CA ASN A 457 15.80 -36.85 -6.10
C ASN A 457 14.48 -36.41 -6.75
N ASN A 458 14.50 -35.31 -7.52
CA ASN A 458 13.34 -34.71 -8.19
C ASN A 458 12.24 -34.19 -7.25
N ILE A 459 12.56 -33.97 -5.97
CA ILE A 459 11.65 -33.33 -5.02
C ILE A 459 12.30 -32.03 -4.57
N ILE A 460 11.56 -30.94 -4.69
CA ILE A 460 11.92 -29.66 -4.09
C ILE A 460 11.32 -29.62 -2.69
N THR A 461 12.11 -29.23 -1.69
CA THR A 461 11.68 -29.07 -0.29
C THR A 461 12.17 -27.75 0.27
N TRP A 462 11.44 -27.20 1.24
CA TRP A 462 11.81 -25.97 1.97
C TRP A 462 11.25 -26.00 3.40
N ASP A 463 11.60 -25.02 4.22
CA ASP A 463 11.07 -24.95 5.59
C ASP A 463 9.60 -24.52 5.60
N ASN A 464 8.79 -25.18 6.43
CA ASN A 464 7.41 -24.73 6.68
C ASN A 464 7.39 -23.33 7.33
N ASN A 465 6.37 -22.55 7.01
CA ASN A 465 6.11 -21.24 7.60
C ASN A 465 4.61 -21.08 7.87
N ASP A 466 4.26 -20.85 9.13
CA ASP A 466 2.87 -20.73 9.61
C ASP A 466 2.18 -19.43 9.16
N TYR A 467 2.91 -18.48 8.59
CA TYR A 467 2.40 -17.19 8.11
C TYR A 467 2.20 -17.12 6.59
N VAL A 468 2.23 -18.27 5.93
CA VAL A 468 2.10 -18.41 4.47
C VAL A 468 0.77 -19.06 4.12
N LEU A 469 0.04 -18.53 3.15
CA LEU A 469 -1.22 -19.10 2.66
C LEU A 469 -0.97 -20.38 1.85
N CYS A 470 -0.09 -20.29 0.86
CA CYS A 470 0.43 -21.40 0.04
C CYS A 470 1.75 -20.98 -0.61
N TRP A 471 2.38 -21.92 -1.31
CA TRP A 471 3.60 -21.67 -2.08
C TRP A 471 3.33 -21.81 -3.57
N ALA A 472 3.80 -20.84 -4.34
CA ALA A 472 3.83 -20.91 -5.79
C ALA A 472 5.13 -21.57 -6.24
N ILE A 473 5.00 -22.59 -7.09
CA ILE A 473 6.12 -23.29 -7.69
C ILE A 473 6.43 -22.64 -9.02
N CYS A 474 7.66 -22.17 -9.17
CA CYS A 474 8.10 -21.48 -10.36
C CYS A 474 9.10 -22.36 -11.13
N LYS A 475 8.90 -22.48 -12.44
CA LYS A 475 9.82 -23.11 -13.38
C LYS A 475 10.32 -22.07 -14.37
N ASN A 476 11.63 -21.87 -14.44
CA ASN A 476 12.29 -20.84 -15.26
C ASN A 476 11.69 -19.44 -15.03
N GLY A 477 11.37 -19.13 -13.77
CA GLY A 477 10.79 -17.85 -13.36
C GLY A 477 9.28 -17.71 -13.59
N LYS A 478 8.59 -18.75 -14.10
CA LYS A 478 7.14 -18.73 -14.33
C LYS A 478 6.40 -19.64 -13.38
N VAL A 479 5.27 -19.19 -12.83
CA VAL A 479 4.42 -19.98 -11.93
C VAL A 479 3.76 -21.11 -12.72
N ILE A 480 3.97 -22.34 -12.26
CA ILE A 480 3.43 -23.56 -12.89
C ILE A 480 2.40 -24.28 -12.02
N ASP A 481 2.48 -24.14 -10.70
CA ASP A 481 1.57 -24.82 -9.77
C ASP A 481 1.61 -24.17 -8.38
N PHE A 482 0.70 -24.57 -7.50
CA PHE A 482 0.63 -24.15 -6.10
C PHE A 482 0.53 -25.34 -5.16
N THR A 483 1.11 -25.22 -3.96
CA THR A 483 1.03 -26.25 -2.93
C THR A 483 0.87 -25.66 -1.54
N ILE A 484 0.19 -26.38 -0.66
CA ILE A 484 0.10 -26.10 0.79
C ILE A 484 1.07 -26.96 1.60
N GLU A 485 1.80 -27.85 0.94
CA GLU A 485 2.85 -28.67 1.55
C GLU A 485 4.21 -28.05 1.25
N PRO A 486 5.17 -28.10 2.18
CA PRO A 486 6.52 -27.55 1.99
C PRO A 486 7.40 -28.44 1.10
N SER A 487 6.78 -29.10 0.11
CA SER A 487 7.45 -29.95 -0.86
C SER A 487 6.67 -30.00 -2.18
N TYR A 488 7.39 -30.28 -3.27
CA TYR A 488 6.81 -30.42 -4.60
C TYR A 488 7.63 -31.38 -5.46
N THR A 489 6.97 -32.29 -6.18
CA THR A 489 7.65 -33.22 -7.09
C THR A 489 7.80 -32.59 -8.47
N ILE A 490 9.04 -32.53 -8.98
CA ILE A 490 9.37 -31.98 -10.29
C ILE A 490 9.60 -33.09 -11.32
N THR A 491 9.36 -32.75 -12.59
CA THR A 491 9.50 -33.69 -13.71
C THR A 491 10.60 -33.30 -14.69
N ASP A 492 10.99 -32.03 -14.74
CA ASP A 492 12.01 -31.52 -15.66
C ASP A 492 13.26 -31.13 -14.88
N VAL A 493 14.24 -32.02 -14.82
CA VAL A 493 15.45 -31.86 -13.99
C VAL A 493 16.42 -30.80 -14.51
N ASP A 494 16.27 -30.35 -15.76
CA ASP A 494 17.15 -29.37 -16.40
C ASP A 494 16.66 -27.92 -16.19
N ALA A 495 15.45 -27.74 -15.66
CA ALA A 495 14.88 -26.42 -15.41
C ALA A 495 15.39 -25.78 -14.12
N VAL A 496 15.41 -24.45 -14.10
CA VAL A 496 15.66 -23.68 -12.88
C VAL A 496 14.35 -23.54 -12.12
N TYR A 497 14.29 -24.09 -10.91
CA TYR A 497 13.12 -23.95 -10.05
C TYR A 497 13.32 -22.90 -8.98
N SER A 498 12.24 -22.23 -8.62
CA SER A 498 12.16 -21.37 -7.45
C SER A 498 10.81 -21.51 -6.76
N VAL A 499 10.74 -21.10 -5.50
CA VAL A 499 9.51 -21.12 -4.70
C VAL A 499 9.23 -19.71 -4.19
N ARG A 500 7.98 -19.26 -4.32
CA ARG A 500 7.49 -18.00 -3.74
C ARG A 500 6.44 -18.31 -2.68
N ALA A 501 6.41 -17.54 -1.59
CA ALA A 501 5.40 -17.68 -0.55
C ALA A 501 4.27 -16.65 -0.76
N ALA A 502 3.01 -17.07 -0.65
CA ALA A 502 1.86 -16.19 -0.65
C ALA A 502 1.54 -15.69 0.77
N ASN A 503 1.30 -14.39 0.95
CA ASN A 503 0.78 -13.86 2.22
C ASN A 503 -0.70 -14.25 2.42
N GLU A 504 -1.31 -13.84 3.55
CA GLU A 504 -2.70 -14.18 3.87
C GLU A 504 -3.74 -13.67 2.84
N MET A 505 -3.36 -12.66 2.04
CA MET A 505 -4.17 -12.08 0.98
C MET A 505 -3.94 -12.73 -0.38
N GLY A 506 -3.00 -13.69 -0.47
CA GLY A 506 -2.61 -14.39 -1.69
C GLY A 506 -1.44 -13.73 -2.43
N GLY A 507 -1.00 -12.55 -2.02
CA GLY A 507 0.10 -11.81 -2.65
C GLY A 507 1.42 -12.57 -2.59
N LEU A 508 2.07 -12.78 -3.73
CA LEU A 508 3.30 -13.54 -3.83
C LEU A 508 4.53 -12.69 -3.48
N GLY A 509 5.27 -13.10 -2.46
CA GLY A 509 6.55 -12.50 -2.09
C GLY A 509 7.71 -12.89 -3.02
N GLU A 510 8.91 -12.57 -2.55
CA GLU A 510 10.17 -12.87 -3.26
C GLU A 510 10.37 -14.36 -3.50
N ALA A 511 11.03 -14.67 -4.63
CA ALA A 511 11.35 -16.04 -5.02
C ALA A 511 12.68 -16.49 -4.44
N THR A 512 12.72 -17.71 -3.90
CA THR A 512 13.98 -18.38 -3.57
C THR A 512 14.27 -19.46 -4.59
N ILE A 513 15.38 -19.31 -5.30
CA ILE A 513 15.86 -20.32 -6.25
C ILE A 513 16.27 -21.57 -5.50
N ALA A 514 15.79 -22.73 -5.95
CA ALA A 514 16.12 -24.01 -5.36
C ALA A 514 17.60 -24.34 -5.61
N ALA A 515 18.34 -24.58 -4.54
CA ALA A 515 19.71 -25.05 -4.65
C ALA A 515 19.72 -26.53 -5.03
N ASN A 516 20.57 -26.91 -5.98
CA ASN A 516 20.89 -28.31 -6.23
C ASN A 516 22.22 -28.61 -5.52
N PRO A 517 22.23 -29.41 -4.43
CA PRO A 517 23.44 -29.72 -3.67
C PRO A 517 24.49 -30.48 -4.49
N ASP A 518 24.10 -31.11 -5.61
CA ASP A 518 25.00 -31.78 -6.55
C ASP A 518 25.48 -30.86 -7.70
N ALA A 519 24.97 -29.63 -7.79
CA ALA A 519 25.46 -28.65 -8.76
C ALA A 519 26.74 -27.98 -8.26
N LEU A 520 27.73 -27.81 -9.15
CA LEU A 520 28.88 -26.95 -8.90
C LEU A 520 28.38 -25.50 -8.72
N THR A 521 28.19 -25.08 -7.47
CA THR A 521 27.86 -23.71 -7.09
C THR A 521 29.10 -22.84 -7.27
N THR A 522 29.23 -22.22 -8.44
CA THR A 522 30.19 -21.11 -8.61
C THR A 522 29.50 -19.85 -8.11
N VAL A 523 29.52 -19.61 -6.80
CA VAL A 523 29.15 -18.30 -6.25
C VAL A 523 30.34 -17.39 -6.48
N LEU A 524 30.25 -16.53 -7.48
CA LEU A 524 31.16 -15.40 -7.63
C LEU A 524 30.32 -14.13 -7.47
N ASP A 525 30.37 -13.55 -6.27
CA ASP A 525 30.28 -12.10 -6.17
C ASP A 525 31.33 -11.49 -7.12
N ALA A 526 31.03 -10.32 -7.68
CA ALA A 526 31.98 -9.58 -8.51
C ALA A 526 33.19 -9.16 -7.65
N GLN A 527 34.20 -10.02 -7.58
CA GLN A 527 35.41 -9.81 -6.80
C GLN A 527 36.49 -9.15 -7.67
N GLU A 528 37.17 -8.14 -7.11
CA GLU A 528 38.27 -7.45 -7.78
C GLU A 528 39.44 -8.41 -8.04
N VAL A 529 39.86 -8.52 -9.30
CA VAL A 529 40.94 -9.41 -9.75
C VAL A 529 42.29 -8.72 -9.56
N VAL A 530 43.17 -9.34 -8.77
CA VAL A 530 44.54 -8.87 -8.54
C VAL A 530 45.50 -9.42 -9.58
N GLU A 531 45.38 -10.70 -9.93
CA GLU A 531 46.27 -11.34 -10.91
C GLU A 531 45.50 -12.37 -11.72
N SER A 532 45.76 -12.42 -13.04
CA SER A 532 45.34 -13.53 -13.89
C SER A 532 46.53 -14.07 -14.69
N SER A 533 46.69 -15.39 -14.69
CA SER A 533 47.79 -16.10 -15.35
C SER A 533 47.28 -17.33 -16.11
N ILE A 534 47.79 -17.56 -17.31
CA ILE A 534 47.42 -18.70 -18.17
C ILE A 534 48.49 -19.79 -18.06
N TYR A 535 48.08 -21.04 -17.96
CA TYR A 535 48.94 -22.22 -17.89
C TYR A 535 48.51 -23.28 -18.90
N THR A 536 49.47 -24.04 -19.40
CA THR A 536 49.21 -25.30 -20.11
C THR A 536 48.73 -26.38 -19.13
N LEU A 537 48.17 -27.48 -19.64
CA LEU A 537 47.79 -28.63 -18.82
C LEU A 537 48.96 -29.28 -18.07
N SER A 538 50.20 -29.08 -18.52
CA SER A 538 51.41 -29.52 -17.83
C SER A 538 51.93 -28.51 -16.80
N GLY A 539 51.17 -27.44 -16.52
CA GLY A 539 51.52 -26.44 -15.49
C GLY A 539 52.53 -25.37 -15.93
N VAL A 540 52.82 -25.24 -17.24
CA VAL A 540 53.74 -24.21 -17.76
C VAL A 540 52.97 -22.91 -18.01
N LYS A 541 53.41 -21.80 -17.40
CA LYS A 541 52.83 -20.46 -17.60
C LYS A 541 53.06 -19.97 -19.04
N VAL A 542 52.03 -19.42 -19.68
CA VAL A 542 52.06 -18.90 -21.06
C VAL A 542 51.45 -17.50 -21.11
N SER A 543 51.87 -16.69 -22.09
CA SER A 543 51.41 -15.30 -22.25
C SER A 543 50.16 -15.16 -23.13
N ALA A 544 49.79 -16.20 -23.90
CA ALA A 544 48.63 -16.21 -24.76
C ALA A 544 48.09 -17.63 -24.95
N MET A 545 46.79 -17.74 -25.25
CA MET A 545 46.14 -19.00 -25.63
C MET A 545 46.12 -19.13 -27.15
N ASN A 546 46.59 -20.25 -27.67
CA ASN A 546 46.38 -20.69 -29.06
C ASN A 546 45.31 -21.79 -29.07
N LYS A 547 45.08 -22.46 -30.21
CA LYS A 547 44.18 -23.62 -30.27
C LYS A 547 44.64 -24.72 -29.31
N GLY A 548 43.81 -25.09 -28.34
CA GLY A 548 44.17 -26.03 -27.29
C GLY A 548 43.40 -25.84 -25.98
N VAL A 549 43.85 -26.53 -24.94
CA VAL A 549 43.25 -26.50 -23.60
C VAL A 549 44.25 -25.90 -22.61
N TYR A 550 43.78 -24.94 -21.83
CA TYR A 550 44.56 -24.16 -20.87
C TYR A 550 43.87 -24.09 -19.51
N LEU A 551 44.65 -23.76 -18.47
CA LEU A 551 44.17 -23.41 -17.14
C LEU A 551 44.40 -21.91 -16.93
N ILE A 552 43.36 -21.16 -16.58
CA ILE A 552 43.46 -19.76 -16.16
C ILE A 552 43.39 -19.74 -14.65
N ARG A 553 44.47 -19.29 -14.00
CA ARG A 553 44.50 -19.06 -12.55
C ARG A 553 44.27 -17.58 -12.27
N THR A 554 43.26 -17.27 -11.48
CA THR A 554 42.88 -15.92 -11.07
C THR A 554 43.06 -15.79 -9.56
N ILE A 555 43.73 -14.74 -9.09
CA ILE A 555 43.83 -14.37 -7.68
C ILE A 555 42.98 -13.12 -7.45
N TYR A 556 42.12 -13.17 -6.46
CA TYR A 556 41.25 -12.06 -6.05
C TYR A 556 41.85 -11.29 -4.86
N ALA A 557 41.39 -10.05 -4.65
CA ALA A 557 41.92 -9.15 -3.60
C ALA A 557 41.79 -9.68 -2.17
N ASN A 558 40.84 -10.59 -1.93
CA ASN A 558 40.64 -11.28 -0.65
C ASN A 558 41.56 -12.50 -0.45
N GLY A 559 42.45 -12.80 -1.40
CA GLY A 559 43.36 -13.95 -1.36
C GLY A 559 42.79 -15.26 -1.91
N VAL A 560 41.54 -15.28 -2.40
CA VAL A 560 40.96 -16.45 -3.07
C VAL A 560 41.68 -16.71 -4.39
N VAL A 561 41.95 -17.99 -4.68
CA VAL A 561 42.57 -18.45 -5.92
C VAL A 561 41.58 -19.33 -6.67
N GLU A 562 41.18 -18.91 -7.87
CA GLU A 562 40.35 -19.67 -8.79
C GLU A 562 41.21 -20.27 -9.92
N VAL A 563 40.90 -21.48 -10.37
CA VAL A 563 41.47 -22.09 -11.57
C VAL A 563 40.36 -22.57 -12.51
N LYS A 564 40.28 -21.98 -13.71
CA LYS A 564 39.31 -22.34 -14.75
C LYS A 564 39.99 -23.07 -15.91
N LYS A 565 39.39 -24.15 -16.41
CA LYS A 565 39.83 -24.80 -17.63
C LYS A 565 39.16 -24.15 -18.84
N VAL A 566 39.94 -23.70 -19.81
CA VAL A 566 39.46 -23.03 -21.02
C VAL A 566 39.91 -23.80 -22.25
N GLN A 567 39.00 -24.01 -23.20
CA GLN A 567 39.30 -24.59 -24.50
C GLN A 567 39.14 -23.52 -25.59
N VAL A 568 40.22 -23.27 -26.31
CA VAL A 568 40.23 -22.37 -27.48
C VAL A 568 40.13 -23.25 -28.73
N LYS A 569 39.05 -23.07 -29.49
CA LYS A 569 38.67 -23.91 -30.64
C LYS A 569 39.43 -23.58 -31.93
#